data_AF-A0A9Q3GNQ7-F1
#
_entry.id   AF-A0A9Q3GNQ7-F1
#
_cell.length_a   1.000
_cell.length_b   1.000
_cell.length_c   1.000
_cell.angle_alpha   90.00
_cell.angle_beta   90.00
_cell.angle_gamma   90.00
#
_symmetry.space_group_name_H-M   'P 1'
#
loop_
_entity.id
_entity.type
_entity.pdbx_description
1 polymer ?
#
loop_
_entity_poly.entity_id
_entity_poly.type
_entity_poly.pdbx_seq_one_letter_code
_entity_poly.pdbx_strand_id
1 'polypeptide(L)'
;MGQLTQAVTPRGNSKAPAFKIPSLKAPNSFDGTQAHKLRGFIESFQLIFHNDPENFFSDRKKVLYSTSFLTGRAGKWIEPYL
;
A
#
# COMPACT_ATOMS: atom_id res chain seq x y z
N MET A 1 25.35 -19.12 -50.34
CA MET A 1 25.59 -19.91 -49.11
C MET A 1 26.29 -19.01 -48.12
N GLY A 2 25.66 -18.72 -46.99
CA GLY A 2 26.22 -17.87 -45.92
C GLY A 2 25.13 -17.06 -45.21
N GLN A 3 24.24 -17.73 -44.48
CA GLN A 3 23.39 -17.06 -43.49
C GLN A 3 24.12 -17.06 -42.15
N LEU A 4 24.24 -15.89 -41.52
CA LEU A 4 24.62 -15.77 -40.11
C LEU A 4 23.37 -15.32 -39.35
N THR A 5 22.82 -16.26 -38.60
CA THR A 5 21.63 -16.16 -37.75
C THR A 5 21.83 -15.12 -36.65
N GLN A 6 20.97 -14.10 -36.57
CA GLN A 6 20.89 -13.22 -35.41
C GLN A 6 20.28 -13.98 -34.22
N ALA A 7 21.00 -14.01 -33.10
CA ALA A 7 20.49 -14.48 -31.83
C ALA A 7 19.56 -13.42 -31.22
N VAL A 8 18.26 -13.69 -31.22
CA VAL A 8 17.28 -12.97 -30.40
C VAL A 8 17.34 -13.54 -28.98
N THR A 9 18.08 -12.87 -28.10
CA THR A 9 17.98 -13.11 -26.66
C THR A 9 16.61 -12.63 -26.17
N PRO A 10 15.79 -13.49 -25.52
CA PRO A 10 14.58 -13.00 -24.87
C PRO A 10 14.98 -12.00 -23.80
N ARG A 11 14.49 -10.77 -23.95
CA ARG A 11 14.62 -9.70 -22.96
C ARG A 11 13.96 -10.21 -21.67
N GLY A 12 14.79 -10.69 -20.76
CA GLY A 12 14.37 -11.12 -19.44
C GLY A 12 13.52 -10.01 -18.84
N ASN A 13 12.29 -10.35 -18.49
CA ASN A 13 11.35 -9.46 -17.84
C ASN A 13 11.79 -9.33 -16.36
N SER A 14 12.97 -8.79 -16.13
CA SER A 14 13.47 -8.47 -14.79
C SER A 14 12.62 -7.32 -14.28
N LYS A 15 11.55 -7.67 -13.56
CA LYS A 15 10.93 -6.75 -12.61
C LYS A 15 12.06 -6.33 -11.67
N ALA A 16 12.62 -5.15 -11.90
CA ALA A 16 13.54 -4.55 -10.95
C ALA A 16 12.90 -4.66 -9.56
N PRO A 17 13.67 -5.01 -8.51
CA PRO A 17 13.11 -5.07 -7.17
C PRO A 17 12.45 -3.72 -6.90
N ALA A 18 11.13 -3.71 -6.66
CA ALA A 18 10.45 -2.51 -6.24
C ALA A 18 11.16 -2.03 -4.96
N PHE A 19 11.65 -0.80 -4.96
CA PHE A 19 12.29 -0.24 -3.79
C PHE A 19 11.26 -0.21 -2.64
N LYS A 20 11.44 -1.08 -1.65
CA LYS A 20 10.66 -1.08 -0.41
C LYS A 20 11.51 -0.40 0.65
N ILE A 21 11.02 0.72 1.19
CA ILE A 21 11.56 1.37 2.38
C ILE A 21 11.53 0.34 3.51
N PRO A 22 12.69 -0.11 4.02
CA PRO A 22 12.72 -1.04 5.14
C PRO A 22 12.21 -0.30 6.38
N SER A 23 11.14 -0.81 6.98
CA SER A 23 10.57 -0.31 8.25
C SER A 23 9.86 1.04 8.19
N LEU A 24 8.87 1.18 7.29
CA LEU A 24 7.86 2.24 7.43
C LEU A 24 7.19 2.16 8.81
N LYS A 25 7.21 3.27 9.56
CA LYS A 25 6.54 3.35 10.85
C LYS A 25 5.03 3.13 10.66
N ALA A 26 4.43 2.34 11.54
CA ALA A 26 2.99 2.14 11.55
C ALA A 26 2.23 3.48 11.71
N PRO A 27 1.06 3.64 11.07
CA PRO A 27 0.20 4.81 11.25
C PRO A 27 -0.20 5.00 12.71
N ASN A 28 -0.42 6.24 13.11
CA ASN A 28 -1.07 6.53 14.39
C ASN A 28 -2.57 6.20 14.27
N SER A 29 -3.19 5.74 15.36
CA SER A 29 -4.64 5.56 15.41
C SER A 29 -5.38 6.90 15.30
N PHE A 30 -6.58 6.86 14.71
CA PHE A 30 -7.45 8.02 14.55
C PHE A 30 -8.79 7.80 15.24
N ASP A 31 -9.09 8.65 16.21
CA ASP A 31 -10.29 8.54 17.07
C ASP A 31 -11.50 9.34 16.55
N GLY A 32 -11.28 10.22 15.56
CA GLY A 32 -12.30 11.11 15.00
C GLY A 32 -12.50 12.43 15.75
N THR A 33 -11.66 12.78 16.73
CA THR A 33 -11.84 14.03 17.51
C THR A 33 -11.16 15.24 16.87
N GLN A 34 -10.01 15.03 16.24
CA GLN A 34 -9.17 16.10 15.67
C GLN A 34 -9.19 16.04 14.15
N ALA A 35 -10.15 16.72 13.53
CA ALA A 35 -10.34 16.69 12.07
C ALA A 35 -9.08 17.07 11.27
N HIS A 36 -8.26 18.01 11.77
CA HIS A 36 -7.01 18.42 11.12
C HIS A 36 -5.97 17.27 11.01
N LYS A 37 -6.08 16.22 11.83
CA LYS A 37 -5.18 15.04 11.79
C LYS A 37 -5.58 14.02 10.72
N LEU A 38 -6.80 14.11 10.18
CA LEU A 38 -7.32 13.15 9.20
C LEU A 38 -6.43 13.09 7.94
N ARG A 39 -5.93 14.24 7.49
CA ARG A 39 -5.07 14.29 6.31
C ARG A 39 -3.78 13.49 6.50
N GLY A 40 -3.05 13.75 7.59
CA GLY A 40 -1.82 13.01 7.90
C GLY A 40 -2.06 11.52 8.14
N PHE A 41 -3.22 11.17 8.71
CA PHE A 41 -3.65 9.78 8.84
C PHE A 41 -3.78 9.10 7.46
N ILE A 42 -4.48 9.72 6.51
CA ILE A 42 -4.65 9.18 5.14
C ILE A 42 -3.31 9.11 4.39
N GLU A 43 -2.49 10.18 4.45
CA GLU A 43 -1.19 10.24 3.77
C GLU A 43 -0.25 9.11 4.25
N SER A 44 -0.32 8.74 5.53
CA SER A 44 0.47 7.62 6.07
C SER A 44 0.11 6.27 5.45
N PHE A 45 -1.17 5.99 5.19
CA PHE A 45 -1.59 4.77 4.50
C PHE A 45 -1.20 4.78 3.03
N GLN A 46 -1.32 5.92 2.35
CA GLN A 46 -0.87 6.04 0.97
C GLN A 46 0.60 5.63 0.87
N LEU A 47 1.47 6.14 1.74
CA LEU A 47 2.88 5.79 1.73
C LEU A 47 3.11 4.28 1.91
N ILE A 48 2.40 3.64 2.85
CA ILE A 48 2.48 2.19 3.11
C ILE A 48 2.01 1.36 1.90
N PHE A 49 0.89 1.74 1.28
CA PHE A 49 0.34 1.00 0.15
C PHE A 49 1.21 1.09 -1.10
N HIS A 50 1.83 2.26 -1.33
CA HIS A 50 2.78 2.43 -2.43
C HIS A 50 4.10 1.71 -2.17
N ASN A 51 4.50 1.57 -0.90
CA ASN A 51 5.72 0.87 -0.52
C ASN A 51 5.61 -0.66 -0.66
N ASP A 52 4.42 -1.21 -0.43
CA ASP A 52 4.20 -2.66 -0.51
C ASP A 52 2.96 -3.03 -1.36
N PRO A 53 3.00 -2.78 -2.68
CA PRO A 53 1.87 -3.00 -3.57
C PRO A 53 1.48 -4.48 -3.69
N GLU A 54 2.42 -5.41 -3.44
CA GLU A 54 2.16 -6.84 -3.47
C GLU A 54 1.34 -7.31 -2.26
N ASN A 55 1.52 -6.72 -1.09
CA ASN A 55 0.69 -7.04 0.06
C ASN A 55 -0.66 -6.33 -0.02
N PHE A 56 -0.68 -5.09 -0.51
CA PHE A 56 -1.86 -4.22 -0.63
C PHE A 56 -2.43 -4.15 -2.05
N PHE A 57 -2.47 -5.28 -2.76
CA PHE A 57 -2.92 -5.34 -4.16
C PHE A 57 -4.42 -5.12 -4.36
N SER A 58 -5.24 -5.25 -3.32
CA SER A 58 -6.69 -5.10 -3.40
C SER A 58 -7.17 -3.99 -2.47
N ASP A 59 -8.21 -3.28 -2.91
CA ASP A 59 -8.79 -2.20 -2.09
C ASP A 59 -9.43 -2.76 -0.82
N ARG A 60 -9.96 -3.98 -0.83
CA ARG A 60 -10.45 -4.65 0.39
C ARG A 60 -9.34 -4.78 1.44
N LYS A 61 -8.12 -5.13 1.06
CA LYS A 61 -6.98 -5.22 2.00
C LYS A 61 -6.59 -3.85 2.54
N LYS A 62 -6.56 -2.83 1.67
CA LYS A 62 -6.27 -1.44 2.07
C LYS A 62 -7.30 -0.91 3.05
N VAL A 63 -8.59 -1.15 2.78
CA VAL A 63 -9.71 -0.75 3.65
C VAL A 63 -9.59 -1.45 5.00
N LEU A 64 -9.51 -2.79 5.03
CA LEU A 64 -9.41 -3.56 6.28
C LEU A 64 -8.21 -3.12 7.14
N TYR A 65 -7.06 -2.91 6.50
CA TYR A 65 -5.88 -2.41 7.19
C TYR A 65 -6.08 -0.99 7.72
N SER A 66 -6.65 -0.08 6.95
CA SER A 66 -6.87 1.30 7.41
C SER A 66 -7.87 1.37 8.56
N THR A 67 -8.92 0.55 8.49
CA THR A 67 -9.98 0.49 9.51
C THR A 67 -9.49 -0.03 10.85
N SER A 68 -8.45 -0.87 10.89
CA SER A 68 -7.89 -1.36 12.17
C SER A 68 -7.22 -0.26 13.00
N PHE A 69 -6.93 0.91 12.39
CA PHE A 69 -6.39 2.07 13.10
C PHE A 69 -7.47 3.09 13.49
N LEU A 70 -8.74 2.85 13.14
CA LEU A 70 -9.85 3.67 13.61
C LEU A 70 -10.20 3.27 15.04
N THR A 71 -10.26 4.26 15.93
CA THR A 71 -10.60 4.06 17.34
C THR A 71 -11.69 5.04 17.77
N GLY A 72 -12.14 4.97 19.03
CA GLY A 72 -13.06 5.95 19.58
C GLY A 72 -14.34 6.14 18.75
N ARG A 73 -14.64 7.38 18.38
CA ARG A 73 -15.84 7.73 17.60
C ARG A 73 -15.74 7.19 16.17
N ALA A 74 -14.57 7.29 15.55
CA ALA A 74 -14.36 6.81 14.19
C ALA A 74 -14.48 5.29 14.09
N GLY A 75 -13.96 4.56 15.08
CA GLY A 75 -14.10 3.10 15.17
C GLY A 75 -15.57 2.67 15.30
N LYS A 76 -16.33 3.30 16.21
CA LYS A 76 -17.77 3.01 16.37
C LYS A 76 -18.59 3.31 15.11
N TRP A 77 -18.17 4.30 14.33
CA TRP A 77 -18.84 4.63 13.06
C TRP A 77 -18.66 3.53 12.01
N ILE A 78 -17.49 2.88 11.95
CA ILE A 78 -17.19 1.85 10.95
C ILE A 78 -17.63 0.45 11.37
N GLU A 79 -17.78 0.18 12.66
CA GLU A 79 -18.13 -1.13 13.24
C GLU A 79 -19.33 -1.84 12.55
N PRO A 80 -20.42 -1.17 12.16
CA PRO A 80 -21.55 -1.82 11.48
C PRO A 80 -21.26 -2.25 10.02
N TYR A 81 -20.15 -1.79 9.45
CA TYR A 81 -19.78 -1.99 8.04
C TYR A 81 -18.57 -2.92 7.87
N LEU A 82 -17.95 -3.36 8.98
CA LEU A 82 -16.89 -4.36 9.01
C LEU A 82 -17.47 -5.77 9.00
#